data_AF-A0A6C0DLV3-F1
#
_entry.id   AF-A0A6C0DLV3-F1
#
_cell.length_a   1.000
_cell.length_b   1.000
_cell.length_c   1.000
_cell.angle_alpha   90.00
_cell.angle_beta   90.00
_cell.angle_gamma   90.00
#
_symmetry.space_group_name_H-M   'P 1'
#
loop_
_entity.id
_entity.type
_entity.pdbx_description
1 polymer ?
#
loop_
_entity_poly.entity_id
_entity_poly.type
_entity_poly.pdbx_seq_one_letter_code
_entity_poly.pdbx_strand_id
1 'polypeptide(L)'
;MFNNYLYDPKSQKHSFDIENLDLSIVNSIRRIILTEIPVVGFYGEDEPTVEIIENTGPLHNEFMKHRIGLIPIYVNEDITDNYIDDDYEFSLNVNNTSTITKNITTADFTGKYKNKDLTQKELSELFPADNITKQHILITRLRSDEKLELHAKAIKRTAKTNASFSSVSLANFYFLEDKKEADKADNILDKQRSFVKNAYGDPVLIKFEIESVNKLSYKYLFSKAIDILVDKLKLLISNIDAKIIVIEPVPNNPHSFNFFVENEDDTLGNLIQSIMHNKYIRENKKNKGIVCNYVGYICPHPLKQLMILRLTLESQTESDVFYQFLTDNCYEIIRELEAIKIEWAKFNSKKK
;
A
#
# COMPACT_ATOMS: atom_id res chain seq x y z
N MET A 1 7.04 21.08 -2.88
CA MET A 1 6.98 19.61 -2.72
C MET A 1 6.02 18.99 -3.73
N PHE A 2 4.70 19.23 -3.66
CA PHE A 2 3.75 18.64 -4.62
C PHE A 2 3.23 19.65 -5.64
N ASN A 3 3.27 19.31 -6.93
CA ASN A 3 2.93 20.21 -8.04
C ASN A 3 2.20 19.46 -9.19
N ASN A 4 1.76 20.20 -10.21
CA ASN A 4 1.31 19.68 -11.53
C ASN A 4 0.35 18.48 -11.48
N TYR A 5 -0.74 18.63 -10.73
CA TYR A 5 -1.78 17.60 -10.67
C TYR A 5 -2.57 17.51 -11.97
N LEU A 6 -2.83 16.28 -12.39
CA LEU A 6 -3.63 15.93 -13.55
C LEU A 6 -4.56 14.77 -13.18
N TYR A 7 -5.76 14.80 -13.75
CA TYR A 7 -6.72 13.70 -13.67
C TYR A 7 -7.08 13.27 -15.09
N ASP A 8 -6.90 11.98 -15.39
CA ASP A 8 -7.39 11.37 -16.62
C ASP A 8 -8.74 10.70 -16.35
N PRO A 9 -9.87 11.23 -16.85
CA PRO A 9 -11.19 10.67 -16.60
C PRO A 9 -11.43 9.34 -17.32
N LYS A 10 -10.64 9.00 -18.35
CA LYS A 10 -10.83 7.74 -19.09
C LYS A 10 -10.26 6.56 -18.32
N SER A 11 -9.04 6.71 -17.80
CA SER A 11 -8.41 5.69 -16.96
C SER A 11 -8.67 5.89 -15.48
N GLN A 12 -9.36 6.97 -15.08
CA GLN A 12 -9.54 7.37 -13.68
C GLN A 12 -8.21 7.54 -12.91
N LYS A 13 -7.14 7.89 -13.65
CA LYS A 13 -5.79 7.98 -13.11
C LYS A 13 -5.51 9.38 -12.58
N HIS A 14 -4.93 9.45 -11.39
CA HIS A 14 -4.46 10.68 -10.77
C HIS A 14 -2.94 10.75 -10.88
N SER A 15 -2.40 11.90 -11.28
CA SER A 15 -0.96 12.09 -11.41
C SER A 15 -0.52 13.43 -10.85
N PHE A 16 0.65 13.49 -10.23
CA PHE A 16 1.23 14.73 -9.67
C PHE A 16 2.74 14.63 -9.59
N ASP A 17 3.40 15.78 -9.50
CA ASP A 17 4.85 15.87 -9.40
C ASP A 17 5.26 15.98 -7.92
N ILE A 18 6.31 15.27 -7.54
CA ILE A 18 6.98 15.33 -6.25
C ILE A 18 8.37 15.90 -6.49
N GLU A 19 8.70 16.96 -5.78
CA GLU A 19 9.96 17.71 -5.93
C GLU A 19 10.70 17.78 -4.59
N ASN A 20 12.01 17.50 -4.64
CA ASN A 20 12.93 17.55 -3.49
C ASN A 20 12.51 16.64 -2.32
N LEU A 21 12.07 15.42 -2.62
CA LEU A 21 11.78 14.40 -1.62
C LEU A 21 12.68 13.18 -1.83
N ASP A 22 13.19 12.58 -0.75
CA ASP A 22 14.04 11.40 -0.85
C ASP A 22 13.32 10.24 -1.55
N LEU A 23 14.03 9.58 -2.46
CA LEU A 23 13.47 8.49 -3.25
C LEU A 23 12.97 7.33 -2.38
N SER A 24 13.63 7.07 -1.23
CA SER A 24 13.19 6.03 -0.31
C SER A 24 11.81 6.35 0.26
N ILE A 25 11.52 7.60 0.61
CA ILE A 25 10.20 8.01 1.10
C ILE A 25 9.14 7.80 0.03
N VAL A 26 9.40 8.27 -1.20
CA VAL A 26 8.47 8.11 -2.33
C VAL A 26 8.19 6.63 -2.62
N ASN A 27 9.23 5.81 -2.65
CA ASN A 27 9.10 4.38 -2.89
C ASN A 27 8.43 3.65 -1.73
N SER A 28 8.68 4.05 -0.48
CA SER A 28 8.01 3.48 0.70
C SER A 28 6.52 3.79 0.67
N ILE A 29 6.11 5.03 0.37
CA ILE A 29 4.70 5.39 0.18
C ILE A 29 4.08 4.54 -0.94
N ARG A 30 4.75 4.40 -2.08
CA ARG A 30 4.28 3.55 -3.19
C ARG A 30 4.08 2.09 -2.77
N ARG A 31 5.04 1.50 -2.05
CA ARG A 31 4.95 0.11 -1.57
C ARG A 31 3.77 -0.06 -0.61
N ILE A 32 3.59 0.85 0.34
CA ILE A 32 2.48 0.81 1.29
C ILE A 32 1.12 0.92 0.57
N ILE A 33 0.97 1.81 -0.41
CA ILE A 33 -0.26 1.93 -1.22
C ILE A 33 -0.61 0.60 -1.90
N LEU A 34 0.39 -0.09 -2.44
CA LEU A 34 0.19 -1.35 -3.17
C LEU A 34 -0.21 -2.52 -2.25
N THR A 35 0.38 -2.61 -1.05
CA THR A 35 0.35 -3.87 -0.30
C THR A 35 -0.15 -3.77 1.14
N GLU A 36 -0.13 -2.60 1.77
CA GLU A 36 -0.34 -2.48 3.23
C GLU A 36 -1.55 -1.64 3.64
N ILE A 37 -2.19 -0.92 2.72
CA ILE A 37 -3.47 -0.27 3.02
C ILE A 37 -4.55 -1.36 3.13
N PRO A 38 -5.19 -1.53 4.30
CA PRO A 38 -6.23 -2.53 4.46
C PRO A 38 -7.52 -2.09 3.77
N VAL A 39 -8.18 -3.02 3.07
CA VAL A 39 -9.45 -2.77 2.37
C VAL A 39 -10.48 -3.83 2.72
N VAL A 40 -11.75 -3.49 2.56
CA VAL A 40 -12.87 -4.41 2.75
C VAL A 40 -13.09 -5.20 1.46
N GLY A 41 -13.14 -6.53 1.58
CA GLY A 41 -13.29 -7.42 0.43
C GLY A 41 -13.73 -8.82 0.82
N PHE A 42 -14.00 -9.64 -0.19
CA PHE A 42 -14.22 -11.07 -0.02
C PHE A 42 -12.89 -11.81 -0.07
N TYR A 43 -12.83 -12.98 0.58
CA TYR A 43 -11.69 -13.88 0.44
C TYR A 43 -12.16 -15.19 -0.18
N GLY A 44 -11.51 -15.61 -1.26
CA GLY A 44 -11.97 -16.71 -2.12
C GLY A 44 -10.98 -17.86 -2.25
N GLU A 45 -9.94 -17.92 -1.41
CA GLU A 45 -8.89 -18.93 -1.45
C GLU A 45 -8.98 -19.88 -0.25
N ASP A 46 -7.88 -20.11 0.49
CA ASP A 46 -7.72 -21.22 1.44
C ASP A 46 -8.79 -21.28 2.55
N GLU A 47 -9.24 -20.13 3.04
CA GLU A 47 -10.28 -20.00 4.07
C GLU A 47 -11.37 -19.05 3.57
N PRO A 48 -12.17 -19.47 2.57
CA PRO A 48 -12.99 -18.54 1.82
C PRO A 48 -14.14 -18.02 2.69
N THR A 49 -14.39 -16.72 2.61
CA THR A 49 -15.55 -16.07 3.24
C THR A 49 -16.83 -16.22 2.42
N VAL A 50 -16.77 -17.02 1.35
CA VAL A 50 -17.85 -17.28 0.39
C VAL A 50 -18.28 -18.74 0.52
N GLU A 51 -19.51 -18.94 0.98
CA GLU A 51 -20.18 -20.23 1.11
C GLU A 51 -21.16 -20.45 -0.05
N ILE A 52 -20.98 -21.54 -0.80
CA ILE A 52 -21.90 -21.94 -1.87
C ILE A 52 -22.88 -22.95 -1.29
N ILE A 53 -24.18 -22.63 -1.30
CA ILE A 53 -25.25 -23.51 -0.82
C ILE A 53 -25.73 -24.42 -1.94
N GLU A 54 -26.06 -23.85 -3.09
CA GLU A 54 -26.53 -24.57 -4.27
C GLU A 54 -25.84 -24.00 -5.51
N ASN A 55 -25.27 -24.87 -6.35
CA ASN A 55 -24.70 -24.48 -7.63
C ASN A 55 -24.90 -25.60 -8.64
N THR A 56 -25.82 -25.38 -9.57
CA THR A 56 -26.05 -26.27 -10.71
C THR A 56 -25.55 -25.66 -12.03
N GLY A 57 -24.85 -24.53 -11.94
CA GLY A 57 -24.29 -23.83 -13.08
C GLY A 57 -23.02 -24.48 -13.65
N PRO A 58 -22.44 -23.88 -14.71
CA PRO A 58 -21.33 -24.47 -15.46
C PRO A 58 -19.96 -24.34 -14.77
N LEU A 59 -19.81 -23.42 -13.80
CA LEU A 59 -18.56 -23.18 -13.08
C LEU A 59 -18.60 -23.92 -11.75
N HIS A 60 -17.54 -24.66 -11.43
CA HIS A 60 -17.44 -25.35 -10.14
C HIS A 60 -17.22 -24.36 -8.99
N ASN A 61 -17.48 -24.82 -7.76
CA ASN A 61 -17.56 -23.96 -6.58
C ASN A 61 -16.26 -23.19 -6.29
N GLU A 62 -15.09 -23.80 -6.44
CA GLU A 62 -13.80 -23.11 -6.23
C GLU A 62 -13.57 -21.95 -7.22
N PHE A 63 -13.90 -22.12 -8.51
CA PHE A 63 -13.90 -20.99 -9.45
C PHE A 63 -14.88 -19.90 -9.05
N MET A 64 -16.06 -20.25 -8.53
CA MET A 64 -17.05 -19.28 -8.08
C MET A 64 -16.54 -18.48 -6.87
N LYS A 65 -16.01 -19.16 -5.85
CA LYS A 65 -15.40 -18.53 -4.68
C LYS A 65 -14.26 -17.60 -5.08
N HIS A 66 -13.35 -18.06 -5.93
CA HIS A 66 -12.24 -17.24 -6.40
C HIS A 66 -12.71 -16.00 -7.19
N ARG A 67 -13.69 -16.16 -8.09
CA ARG A 67 -14.27 -15.02 -8.84
C ARG A 67 -14.91 -14.00 -7.91
N ILE A 68 -15.67 -14.46 -6.91
CA ILE A 68 -16.33 -13.58 -5.93
C ILE A 68 -15.29 -12.91 -5.04
N GLY A 69 -14.24 -13.63 -4.64
CA GLY A 69 -13.09 -13.10 -3.90
C GLY A 69 -12.43 -11.89 -4.57
N LEU A 70 -12.45 -11.82 -5.91
CA LEU A 70 -11.88 -10.72 -6.68
C LEU A 70 -12.84 -9.55 -6.95
N ILE A 71 -14.10 -9.62 -6.50
CA ILE A 71 -15.05 -8.53 -6.69
C ILE A 71 -14.73 -7.42 -5.69
N PRO A 72 -14.35 -6.21 -6.16
CA PRO A 72 -14.06 -5.11 -5.25
C PRO A 72 -15.35 -4.58 -4.62
N ILE A 73 -15.29 -4.26 -3.32
CA ILE A 73 -16.39 -3.65 -2.58
C ILE A 73 -16.07 -2.16 -2.38
N TYR A 74 -16.98 -1.29 -2.83
CA TYR A 74 -16.74 0.16 -2.84
C TYR A 74 -17.23 0.77 -1.53
N VAL A 75 -16.38 0.69 -0.52
CA VAL A 75 -16.65 1.21 0.82
C VAL A 75 -16.02 2.59 0.96
N ASN A 76 -16.70 3.51 1.66
CA ASN A 76 -16.15 4.84 1.91
C ASN A 76 -14.95 4.78 2.89
N GLU A 77 -14.19 5.86 2.97
CA GLU A 77 -12.94 5.93 3.74
C GLU A 77 -13.18 5.73 5.26
N ASP A 78 -14.26 6.27 5.81
CA ASP A 78 -14.61 6.17 7.24
C ASP A 78 -14.97 4.74 7.65
N ILE A 79 -15.81 4.07 6.87
CA ILE A 79 -16.12 2.66 7.09
C ILE A 79 -14.85 1.83 6.86
N THR A 80 -14.05 2.11 5.83
CA THR A 80 -12.80 1.38 5.58
C THR A 80 -11.87 1.44 6.80
N ASP A 81 -11.73 2.60 7.44
CA ASP A 81 -10.89 2.74 8.64
C ASP A 81 -11.45 2.00 9.85
N ASN A 82 -12.77 2.02 10.05
CA ASN A 82 -13.44 1.49 11.24
C ASN A 82 -14.13 0.13 11.05
N TYR A 83 -13.94 -0.53 9.90
CA TYR A 83 -14.63 -1.77 9.56
C TYR A 83 -14.26 -2.90 10.52
N ILE A 84 -15.26 -3.63 10.96
CA ILE A 84 -15.13 -4.87 11.74
C ILE A 84 -15.52 -6.02 10.82
N ASP A 85 -14.72 -7.09 10.82
CA ASP A 85 -15.01 -8.30 10.02
C ASP A 85 -16.45 -8.78 10.24
N ASP A 86 -17.09 -9.24 9.17
CA ASP A 86 -18.49 -9.71 9.12
C ASP A 86 -19.58 -8.62 9.26
N ASP A 87 -19.23 -7.34 9.39
CA ASP A 87 -20.25 -6.26 9.43
C ASP A 87 -21.11 -6.21 8.15
N TYR A 88 -20.52 -6.50 6.98
CA TYR A 88 -21.23 -6.70 5.72
C TYR A 88 -21.43 -8.18 5.40
N GLU A 89 -22.67 -8.55 5.14
CA GLU A 89 -23.08 -9.88 4.69
C GLU A 89 -23.84 -9.75 3.37
N PHE A 90 -23.51 -10.58 2.39
CA PHE A 90 -24.11 -10.58 1.05
C PHE A 90 -24.67 -11.95 0.70
N SER A 91 -25.80 -11.95 0.00
CA SER A 91 -26.49 -13.15 -0.45
C SER A 91 -26.87 -13.01 -1.92
N LEU A 92 -26.72 -14.10 -2.66
CA LEU A 92 -27.16 -14.20 -4.05
C LEU A 92 -27.93 -15.50 -4.17
N ASN A 93 -29.23 -15.42 -4.44
CA ASN A 93 -30.09 -16.57 -4.70
C ASN A 93 -30.83 -16.32 -6.01
N VAL A 94 -30.36 -16.97 -7.08
CA VAL A 94 -30.92 -16.79 -8.43
C VAL A 94 -31.17 -18.14 -9.08
N ASN A 95 -32.38 -18.29 -9.61
CA ASN A 95 -32.81 -19.40 -10.46
C ASN A 95 -33.16 -18.86 -11.85
N ASN A 96 -32.61 -19.46 -12.91
CA ASN A 96 -32.99 -19.11 -14.27
C ASN A 96 -34.15 -19.98 -14.76
N THR A 97 -35.36 -19.47 -14.65
CA THR A 97 -36.58 -20.13 -15.15
C THR A 97 -36.87 -19.84 -16.62
N SER A 98 -35.98 -19.12 -17.32
CA SER A 98 -36.17 -18.74 -18.72
C SER A 98 -35.45 -19.70 -19.67
N THR A 99 -35.92 -19.78 -20.92
CA THR A 99 -35.31 -20.60 -21.97
C THR A 99 -33.98 -20.04 -22.50
N ILE A 100 -33.65 -18.80 -22.15
CA ILE A 100 -32.41 -18.13 -22.57
C ILE A 100 -31.39 -18.12 -21.44
N THR A 101 -30.11 -18.05 -21.80
CA THR A 101 -29.04 -17.93 -20.80
C THR A 101 -29.11 -16.57 -20.10
N LYS A 102 -29.14 -16.57 -18.76
CA LYS A 102 -29.16 -15.36 -17.94
C LYS A 102 -27.76 -15.03 -17.42
N ASN A 103 -27.32 -13.79 -17.61
CA ASN A 103 -26.11 -13.27 -16.99
C ASN A 103 -26.41 -12.93 -15.53
N ILE A 104 -25.60 -13.45 -14.61
CA ILE A 104 -25.67 -13.13 -13.19
C ILE A 104 -24.51 -12.19 -12.87
N THR A 105 -24.82 -11.04 -12.28
CA THR A 105 -23.90 -9.93 -12.09
C THR A 105 -23.89 -9.46 -10.64
N THR A 106 -23.00 -8.53 -10.31
CA THR A 106 -22.98 -7.91 -8.97
C THR A 106 -24.23 -7.10 -8.63
N ALA A 107 -25.07 -6.73 -9.61
CA ALA A 107 -26.36 -6.10 -9.34
C ALA A 107 -27.41 -7.05 -8.75
N ASP A 108 -27.20 -8.36 -8.89
CA ASP A 108 -28.13 -9.37 -8.36
C ASP A 108 -27.90 -9.66 -6.86
N PHE A 109 -26.86 -9.08 -6.26
CA PHE A 109 -26.61 -9.21 -4.82
C PHE A 109 -27.72 -8.55 -3.99
N THR A 110 -28.01 -9.19 -2.87
CA THR A 110 -28.69 -8.60 -1.72
C THR A 110 -27.71 -8.60 -0.54
N GLY A 111 -27.93 -7.77 0.46
CA GLY A 111 -27.00 -7.75 1.59
C GLY A 111 -27.49 -6.96 2.79
N LYS A 112 -26.74 -7.08 3.87
CA LYS A 112 -26.96 -6.41 5.15
C LYS A 112 -25.69 -5.73 5.61
N TYR A 113 -25.86 -4.64 6.36
CA TYR A 113 -24.80 -4.00 7.13
C TYR A 113 -25.23 -3.91 8.59
N LYS A 114 -24.49 -4.55 9.50
CA LYS A 114 -24.82 -4.59 10.94
C LYS A 114 -26.27 -5.04 11.20
N ASN A 115 -26.66 -6.13 10.55
CA ASN A 115 -28.03 -6.70 10.57
C ASN A 115 -29.14 -5.84 9.96
N LYS A 116 -28.82 -4.68 9.37
CA LYS A 116 -29.78 -3.84 8.65
C LYS A 116 -29.72 -4.15 7.15
N ASP A 117 -30.87 -4.42 6.54
CA ASP A 117 -30.97 -4.65 5.10
C ASP A 117 -30.49 -3.42 4.31
N LEU A 118 -29.65 -3.69 3.30
CA LEU A 118 -29.18 -2.68 2.36
C LEU A 118 -30.24 -2.42 1.29
N THR A 119 -30.46 -1.16 0.99
CA THR A 119 -31.29 -0.73 -0.12
C THR A 119 -30.59 -0.99 -1.45
N GLN A 120 -31.37 -1.06 -2.53
CA GLN A 120 -30.83 -1.18 -3.90
C GLN A 120 -29.87 -0.03 -4.25
N LYS A 121 -30.11 1.17 -3.71
CA LYS A 121 -29.21 2.31 -3.89
C LYS A 121 -27.86 2.06 -3.21
N GLU A 122 -27.85 1.63 -1.95
CA GLU A 122 -26.60 1.32 -1.22
C GLU A 122 -25.83 0.18 -1.90
N LEU A 123 -26.52 -0.87 -2.36
CA LEU A 123 -25.90 -1.96 -3.12
C LEU A 123 -25.27 -1.48 -4.44
N SER A 124 -25.94 -0.57 -5.15
CA SER A 124 -25.40 0.03 -6.37
C SER A 124 -24.19 0.96 -6.13
N GLU A 125 -24.06 1.50 -4.91
CA GLU A 125 -22.89 2.29 -4.50
C GLU A 125 -21.70 1.39 -4.15
N LEU A 126 -21.95 0.25 -3.51
CA LEU A 126 -20.97 -0.80 -3.17
C LEU A 126 -20.47 -1.57 -4.40
N PHE A 127 -21.35 -1.85 -5.36
CA PHE A 127 -21.04 -2.58 -6.59
C PHE A 127 -21.52 -1.82 -7.84
N PRO A 128 -20.92 -0.66 -8.14
CA PRO A 128 -21.39 0.17 -9.24
C PRO A 128 -21.16 -0.49 -10.59
N ALA A 129 -22.00 -0.11 -11.56
CA ALA A 129 -21.74 -0.39 -12.96
C ALA A 129 -20.50 0.37 -13.44
N ASP A 130 -19.75 -0.23 -14.37
CA ASP A 130 -18.59 0.41 -14.98
C ASP A 130 -19.00 1.72 -15.70
N ASN A 131 -18.13 2.74 -15.60
CA ASN A 131 -18.44 4.08 -16.09
C ASN A 131 -18.55 4.15 -17.62
N ILE A 132 -17.89 3.24 -18.35
CA ILE A 132 -17.84 3.25 -19.80
C ILE A 132 -18.93 2.34 -20.38
N THR A 133 -18.93 1.07 -19.98
CA THR A 133 -19.83 0.03 -20.50
C THR A 133 -21.22 0.08 -19.87
N LYS A 134 -21.39 0.72 -18.72
CA LYS A 134 -22.61 0.73 -17.90
C LYS A 134 -23.04 -0.68 -17.47
N GLN A 135 -22.10 -1.62 -17.40
CA GLN A 135 -22.36 -3.00 -16.99
C GLN A 135 -21.79 -3.28 -15.60
N HIS A 136 -22.50 -4.11 -14.84
CA HIS A 136 -22.01 -4.69 -13.59
C HIS A 136 -21.07 -5.87 -13.86
N ILE A 137 -20.24 -6.21 -12.87
CA ILE A 137 -19.27 -7.31 -13.02
C ILE A 137 -20.04 -8.63 -13.19
N LEU A 138 -19.74 -9.36 -14.27
CA LEU A 138 -20.31 -10.66 -14.56
C LEU A 138 -19.71 -11.72 -13.63
N ILE A 139 -20.56 -12.37 -12.84
CA ILE A 139 -20.17 -13.45 -11.94
C ILE A 139 -20.19 -14.77 -12.71
N THR A 140 -21.34 -15.15 -13.26
CA THR A 140 -21.52 -16.38 -14.04
C THR A 140 -22.68 -16.24 -15.03
N ARG A 141 -22.91 -17.28 -15.84
CA ARG A 141 -24.05 -17.40 -16.74
C ARG A 141 -24.79 -18.68 -16.43
N LEU A 142 -26.11 -18.57 -16.21
CA LEU A 142 -26.98 -19.70 -15.93
C LEU A 142 -27.82 -20.03 -17.16
N ARG A 143 -27.85 -21.29 -17.57
CA ARG A 143 -28.76 -21.83 -18.59
C ARG A 143 -30.16 -22.04 -17.99
N SER A 144 -31.11 -22.50 -18.81
CA SER A 144 -32.45 -22.86 -18.32
C SER A 144 -32.34 -23.86 -17.17
N ASP A 145 -33.07 -23.59 -16.10
CA ASP A 145 -33.21 -24.42 -14.90
C ASP A 145 -31.95 -24.56 -14.04
N GLU A 146 -30.89 -23.82 -14.36
CA GLU A 146 -29.70 -23.71 -13.52
C GLU A 146 -29.89 -22.66 -12.40
N LYS A 147 -29.25 -22.91 -11.27
CA LYS A 147 -29.38 -22.15 -10.03
C LYS A 147 -28.02 -21.85 -9.40
N LEU A 148 -27.97 -20.72 -8.71
CA LEU A 148 -26.86 -20.34 -7.86
C LEU A 148 -27.40 -19.71 -6.57
N GLU A 149 -27.05 -20.31 -5.44
CA GLU A 149 -27.28 -19.80 -4.10
C GLU A 149 -25.97 -19.76 -3.31
N LEU A 150 -25.65 -18.59 -2.75
CA LEU A 150 -24.45 -18.38 -1.94
C LEU A 150 -24.64 -17.29 -0.89
N HIS A 151 -23.79 -17.38 0.13
CA HIS A 151 -23.58 -16.35 1.16
C HIS A 151 -22.11 -15.94 1.19
N ALA A 152 -21.85 -14.65 1.36
CA ALA A 152 -20.50 -14.12 1.43
C ALA A 152 -20.39 -13.07 2.55
N LYS A 153 -19.33 -13.16 3.35
CA LYS A 153 -19.00 -12.16 4.36
C LYS A 153 -17.79 -11.35 3.93
N ALA A 154 -17.83 -10.04 4.13
CA ALA A 154 -16.68 -9.20 3.84
C ALA A 154 -15.78 -9.05 5.06
N ILE A 155 -14.47 -9.12 4.82
CA ILE A 155 -13.42 -8.97 5.84
C ILE A 155 -12.47 -7.84 5.44
N LYS A 156 -11.68 -7.34 6.38
CA LYS A 156 -10.67 -6.31 6.12
C LYS A 156 -9.26 -6.87 6.23
N ARG A 157 -8.55 -6.93 5.11
CA ARG A 157 -7.16 -7.41 5.02
C ARG A 157 -6.33 -6.51 4.10
N THR A 158 -5.03 -6.77 4.03
CA THR A 158 -4.10 -6.04 3.16
C THR A 158 -3.72 -6.89 1.97
N ALA A 159 -3.17 -6.27 0.92
CA ALA A 159 -2.71 -7.01 -0.26
C ALA A 159 -1.53 -7.95 0.03
N LYS A 160 -0.85 -7.82 1.19
CA LYS A 160 0.12 -8.83 1.67
C LYS A 160 -0.55 -10.18 1.96
N THR A 161 -1.82 -10.19 2.36
CA THR A 161 -2.59 -11.43 2.55
C THR A 161 -2.97 -12.05 1.21
N ASN A 162 -3.57 -11.26 0.32
CA ASN A 162 -3.92 -11.69 -1.04
C ASN A 162 -4.09 -10.48 -1.96
N ALA A 163 -3.77 -10.63 -3.24
CA ALA A 163 -3.89 -9.57 -4.23
C ALA A 163 -5.33 -9.01 -4.38
N SER A 164 -6.37 -9.78 -4.01
CA SER A 164 -7.76 -9.31 -3.99
C SER A 164 -7.99 -8.11 -3.07
N PHE A 165 -7.12 -7.92 -2.07
CA PHE A 165 -7.16 -6.80 -1.13
C PHE A 165 -6.28 -5.62 -1.57
N SER A 166 -5.91 -5.52 -2.86
CA SER A 166 -5.25 -4.32 -3.36
C SER A 166 -6.24 -3.18 -3.54
N SER A 167 -5.88 -2.01 -3.01
CA SER A 167 -6.71 -0.78 -3.12
C SER A 167 -6.57 -0.09 -4.49
N VAL A 168 -5.59 -0.49 -5.28
CA VAL A 168 -5.17 0.20 -6.51
C VAL A 168 -4.93 -0.78 -7.65
N SER A 169 -5.20 -0.34 -8.87
CA SER A 169 -4.78 -1.02 -10.11
C SER A 169 -3.40 -0.52 -10.54
N LEU A 170 -3.04 0.71 -10.14
CA LEU A 170 -1.77 1.34 -10.43
C LEU A 170 -1.31 2.22 -9.28
N ALA A 171 -0.07 2.03 -8.84
CA ALA A 171 0.68 2.98 -8.04
C ALA A 171 2.15 2.92 -8.45
N ASN A 172 2.59 3.90 -9.23
CA ASN A 172 3.94 3.94 -9.77
C ASN A 172 4.52 5.35 -9.72
N PHE A 173 5.80 5.44 -10.04
CA PHE A 173 6.44 6.72 -10.31
C PHE A 173 7.55 6.57 -11.36
N TYR A 174 7.91 7.68 -11.98
CA TYR A 174 9.06 7.79 -12.87
C TYR A 174 9.74 9.14 -12.70
N PHE A 175 11.01 9.24 -13.11
CA PHE A 175 11.79 10.47 -12.97
C PHE A 175 11.53 11.39 -14.15
N LEU A 176 11.37 12.68 -13.90
CA LEU A 176 11.17 13.66 -14.96
C LEU A 176 12.51 14.06 -15.58
N GLU A 177 12.52 14.09 -16.92
CA GLU A 177 13.70 14.34 -17.73
C GLU A 177 14.23 15.77 -17.55
N ASP A 178 15.55 15.91 -17.42
CA ASP A 178 16.23 17.17 -17.67
C ASP A 178 16.39 17.33 -19.18
N LYS A 179 15.55 18.16 -19.77
CA LYS A 179 15.52 18.41 -21.22
C LYS A 179 16.90 18.77 -21.78
N LYS A 180 17.71 19.53 -21.05
CA LYS A 180 19.03 19.97 -21.54
C LYS A 180 20.01 18.81 -21.67
N GLU A 181 19.94 17.85 -20.76
CA GLU A 181 20.79 16.65 -20.79
C GLU A 181 20.21 15.58 -21.72
N ALA A 182 18.88 15.47 -21.80
CA ALA A 182 18.22 14.55 -22.73
C ALA A 182 18.46 14.94 -24.20
N ASP A 183 18.46 16.24 -24.53
CA ASP A 183 18.71 16.69 -25.90
C ASP A 183 20.13 16.35 -26.41
N LYS A 184 21.09 16.13 -25.50
CA LYS A 184 22.46 15.73 -25.82
C LYS A 184 22.63 14.22 -26.00
N ALA A 185 21.66 13.41 -25.60
CA ALA A 185 21.77 11.96 -25.63
C ALA A 185 21.42 11.38 -27.00
N ASP A 186 22.28 10.49 -27.50
CA ASP A 186 22.18 9.94 -28.86
C ASP A 186 21.07 8.89 -29.03
N ASN A 187 20.68 8.20 -27.95
CA ASN A 187 19.65 7.16 -27.98
C ASN A 187 18.57 7.34 -26.90
N ILE A 188 17.44 6.64 -27.08
CA ILE A 188 16.26 6.77 -26.23
C ILE A 188 16.53 6.36 -24.78
N LEU A 189 17.33 5.32 -24.55
CA LEU A 189 17.61 4.85 -23.20
C LEU A 189 18.46 5.86 -22.42
N ASP A 190 19.41 6.50 -23.09
CA ASP A 190 20.23 7.54 -22.47
C ASP A 190 19.40 8.80 -22.20
N LYS A 191 18.44 9.14 -23.07
CA LYS A 191 17.45 10.21 -22.80
C LYS A 191 16.65 9.93 -21.53
N GLN A 192 16.16 8.69 -21.38
CA GLN A 192 15.41 8.28 -20.19
C GLN A 192 16.26 8.26 -18.90
N ARG A 193 17.60 8.21 -19.01
CA ARG A 193 18.54 8.29 -17.88
C ARG A 193 18.96 9.73 -17.54
N SER A 194 18.62 10.68 -18.42
CA SER A 194 18.84 12.12 -18.24
C SER A 194 17.69 12.75 -17.46
N PHE A 195 17.52 12.37 -16.19
CA PHE A 195 16.56 12.97 -15.26
C PHE A 195 17.19 14.05 -14.39
N VAL A 196 16.35 14.91 -13.80
CA VAL A 196 16.78 15.99 -12.90
C VAL A 196 17.38 15.40 -11.62
N LYS A 197 18.65 15.73 -11.33
CA LYS A 197 19.44 15.14 -10.24
C LYS A 197 19.91 16.17 -9.21
N ASN A 198 20.13 15.74 -7.98
CA ASN A 198 20.82 16.52 -6.94
C ASN A 198 22.35 16.40 -7.09
N ALA A 199 23.09 17.03 -6.17
CA ALA A 199 24.56 16.99 -6.14
C ALA A 199 25.15 15.57 -5.96
N TYR A 200 24.37 14.61 -5.47
CA TYR A 200 24.76 13.22 -5.28
C TYR A 200 24.29 12.30 -6.43
N GLY A 201 23.63 12.85 -7.45
CA GLY A 201 23.13 12.09 -8.59
C GLY A 201 21.75 11.45 -8.40
N ASP A 202 21.07 11.70 -7.27
CA ASP A 202 19.74 11.14 -7.00
C ASP A 202 18.65 11.97 -7.68
N PRO A 203 17.53 11.35 -8.10
CA PRO A 203 16.42 12.06 -8.73
C PRO A 203 15.74 13.05 -7.77
N VAL A 204 15.48 14.26 -8.27
CA VAL A 204 14.85 15.34 -7.48
C VAL A 204 13.40 15.59 -7.90
N LEU A 205 13.08 15.32 -9.16
CA LEU A 205 11.77 15.59 -9.73
C LEU A 205 11.13 14.29 -10.23
N ILE A 206 10.05 13.89 -9.57
CA ILE A 206 9.42 12.58 -9.73
C ILE A 206 7.95 12.78 -10.11
N LYS A 207 7.48 12.08 -11.14
CA LYS A 207 6.05 11.96 -11.45
C LYS A 207 5.49 10.75 -10.74
N PHE A 208 4.45 10.95 -9.93
CA PHE A 208 3.74 9.89 -9.24
C PHE A 208 2.35 9.70 -9.86
N GLU A 209 1.92 8.45 -10.04
CA GLU A 209 0.60 8.12 -10.58
C GLU A 209 -0.13 7.09 -9.70
N ILE A 210 -1.43 7.28 -9.51
CA ILE A 210 -2.32 6.42 -8.70
C ILE A 210 -3.63 6.19 -9.45
N GLU A 211 -4.09 4.94 -9.48
CA GLU A 211 -5.40 4.53 -9.97
C GLU A 211 -6.05 3.60 -8.94
N SER A 212 -7.20 4.00 -8.37
CA SER A 212 -7.90 3.23 -7.34
C SER A 212 -8.88 2.24 -7.96
N VAL A 213 -8.98 1.06 -7.35
CA VAL A 213 -9.94 0.01 -7.75
C VAL A 213 -11.26 0.11 -7.00
N ASN A 214 -11.24 0.58 -5.74
CA ASN A 214 -12.36 0.51 -4.80
C ASN A 214 -12.92 1.89 -4.39
N LYS A 215 -12.73 2.92 -5.23
CA LYS A 215 -13.16 4.32 -5.01
C LYS A 215 -12.52 5.04 -3.81
N LEU A 216 -11.53 4.46 -3.14
CA LEU A 216 -10.72 5.20 -2.18
C LEU A 216 -9.98 6.34 -2.88
N SER A 217 -10.07 7.56 -2.33
CA SER A 217 -9.48 8.71 -3.03
C SER A 217 -7.96 8.65 -3.03
N TYR A 218 -7.31 9.15 -4.09
CA TYR A 218 -5.84 9.25 -4.13
C TYR A 218 -5.29 10.08 -2.95
N LYS A 219 -6.09 11.03 -2.43
CA LYS A 219 -5.77 11.87 -1.27
C LYS A 219 -5.69 11.04 0.00
N TYR A 220 -6.69 10.18 0.21
CA TYR A 220 -6.74 9.24 1.33
C TYR A 220 -5.61 8.21 1.22
N LEU A 221 -5.47 7.54 0.06
CA LEU A 221 -4.45 6.49 -0.12
C LEU A 221 -3.03 6.99 0.21
N PHE A 222 -2.67 8.18 -0.29
CA PHE A 222 -1.36 8.77 -0.01
C PHE A 222 -1.20 9.16 1.47
N SER A 223 -2.24 9.74 2.09
CA SER A 223 -2.20 10.10 3.51
C SER A 223 -2.13 8.88 4.43
N LYS A 224 -2.92 7.85 4.12
CA LYS A 224 -2.99 6.59 4.85
C LYS A 224 -1.66 5.84 4.76
N ALA A 225 -1.00 5.91 3.61
CA ALA A 225 0.32 5.32 3.46
C ALA A 225 1.37 5.97 4.37
N ILE A 226 1.32 7.30 4.52
CA ILE A 226 2.18 8.01 5.49
C ILE A 226 1.84 7.60 6.92
N ASP A 227 0.55 7.49 7.27
CA ASP A 227 0.12 7.07 8.60
C ASP A 227 0.65 5.69 8.96
N ILE A 228 0.55 4.72 8.04
CA ILE A 228 1.09 3.37 8.24
C ILE A 228 2.61 3.39 8.43
N LEU A 229 3.35 4.21 7.68
CA LEU A 229 4.81 4.36 7.88
C LEU A 229 5.14 4.94 9.27
N VAL A 230 4.38 5.95 9.71
CA VAL A 230 4.53 6.55 11.04
C VAL A 230 4.22 5.51 12.12
N ASP A 231 3.15 4.74 11.97
CA ASP A 231 2.76 3.71 12.94
C ASP A 231 3.79 2.58 13.01
N LYS A 232 4.38 2.17 11.88
CA LYS A 232 5.52 1.23 11.84
C LYS A 232 6.73 1.75 12.60
N LEU A 233 7.10 3.02 12.41
CA LEU A 233 8.20 3.65 13.14
C LEU A 233 7.91 3.77 14.63
N LYS A 234 6.68 4.10 15.02
CA LYS A 234 6.24 4.13 16.43
C LYS A 234 6.28 2.74 17.07
N LEU A 235 5.84 1.70 16.34
CA LEU A 235 5.94 0.32 16.79
C LEU A 235 7.40 -0.10 16.98
N LEU A 236 8.28 0.27 16.04
CA LEU A 236 9.72 0.02 16.16
C LEU A 236 10.28 0.67 17.43
N ILE A 237 9.97 1.94 17.70
CA ILE A 237 10.38 2.64 18.93
C ILE A 237 9.84 1.92 20.17
N SER A 238 8.55 1.57 20.18
CA SER A 238 7.94 0.84 21.30
C SER A 238 8.63 -0.50 21.57
N ASN A 239 9.03 -1.22 20.51
CA ASN A 239 9.74 -2.49 20.63
C ASN A 239 11.19 -2.32 21.12
N ILE A 240 11.83 -1.20 20.78
CA ILE A 240 13.13 -0.80 21.33
C ILE A 240 13.00 -0.54 22.84
N ASP A 241 12.03 0.30 23.24
CA ASP A 241 11.83 0.70 24.63
C ASP A 241 11.45 -0.48 25.52
N ALA A 242 10.63 -1.40 25.00
CA ALA A 242 10.27 -2.65 25.67
C ALA A 242 11.39 -3.70 25.66
N LYS A 243 12.55 -3.41 25.04
CA LYS A 243 13.69 -4.34 24.87
C LYS A 243 13.29 -5.68 24.21
N ILE A 244 12.31 -5.63 23.32
CA ILE A 244 11.86 -6.79 22.52
C ILE A 244 12.84 -7.04 21.38
N ILE A 245 13.43 -5.97 20.83
CA ILE A 245 14.40 -6.07 19.75
C ILE A 245 15.71 -6.64 20.28
N VAL A 246 16.10 -7.79 19.76
CA VAL A 246 17.42 -8.38 20.02
C VAL A 246 18.46 -7.54 19.29
N ILE A 247 19.53 -7.17 19.99
CA ILE A 247 20.71 -6.57 19.35
C ILE A 247 21.95 -7.39 19.63
N GLU A 248 22.81 -7.53 18.62
CA GLU A 248 24.06 -8.27 18.72
C GLU A 248 25.21 -7.46 18.11
N PRO A 249 26.38 -7.42 18.76
CA PRO A 249 27.56 -6.82 18.17
C PRO A 249 28.00 -7.62 16.92
N VAL A 250 28.47 -6.92 15.90
CA VAL A 250 29.01 -7.56 14.70
C VAL A 250 30.33 -8.26 15.07
N PRO A 251 30.55 -9.53 14.66
CA PRO A 251 31.79 -10.23 14.94
C PRO A 251 33.01 -9.43 14.47
N ASN A 252 34.00 -9.29 15.34
CA ASN A 252 35.24 -8.52 15.11
C ASN A 252 35.05 -7.01 14.88
N ASN A 253 33.88 -6.44 15.16
CA ASN A 253 33.64 -5.00 15.10
C ASN A 253 32.74 -4.55 16.28
N PRO A 254 33.33 -4.25 17.45
CA PRO A 254 32.57 -3.90 18.67
C PRO A 254 31.83 -2.55 18.56
N HIS A 255 32.16 -1.74 17.56
CA HIS A 255 31.50 -0.47 17.27
C HIS A 255 30.29 -0.60 16.34
N SER A 256 29.90 -1.83 16.02
CA SER A 256 28.79 -2.11 15.12
C SER A 256 27.80 -3.08 15.74
N PHE A 257 26.51 -2.76 15.65
CA PHE A 257 25.42 -3.59 16.17
C PHE A 257 24.43 -3.91 15.07
N ASN A 258 23.91 -5.14 15.10
CA ASN A 258 22.78 -5.61 14.33
C ASN A 258 21.53 -5.58 15.21
N PHE A 259 20.43 -5.00 14.71
CA PHE A 259 19.11 -5.00 15.32
C PHE A 259 18.22 -5.96 14.54
N PHE A 260 17.65 -6.95 15.23
CA PHE A 260 16.78 -7.95 14.63
C PHE A 260 15.32 -7.52 14.79
N VAL A 261 14.71 -7.03 13.70
CA VAL A 261 13.34 -6.53 13.68
C VAL A 261 12.44 -7.55 12.96
N GLU A 262 11.59 -8.22 13.73
CA GLU A 262 10.62 -9.17 13.19
C GLU A 262 9.44 -8.45 12.51
N ASN A 263 8.79 -9.15 11.57
CA ASN A 263 7.59 -8.68 10.85
C ASN A 263 7.80 -7.39 10.03
N GLU A 264 9.03 -7.10 9.61
CA GLU A 264 9.38 -5.97 8.76
C GLU A 264 10.19 -6.38 7.53
N ASP A 265 10.17 -5.54 6.50
CA ASP A 265 10.76 -5.79 5.18
C ASP A 265 11.58 -4.58 4.67
N ASP A 266 12.03 -4.66 3.41
CA ASP A 266 12.87 -3.63 2.78
C ASP A 266 12.22 -2.23 2.78
N THR A 267 10.90 -2.12 2.90
CA THR A 267 10.19 -0.83 2.89
C THR A 267 10.65 0.07 4.04
N LEU A 268 10.65 -0.48 5.26
CA LEU A 268 11.08 0.25 6.45
C LEU A 268 12.61 0.33 6.51
N GLY A 269 13.29 -0.77 6.16
CA GLY A 269 14.75 -0.83 6.17
C GLY A 269 15.39 0.18 5.23
N ASN A 270 14.90 0.28 3.98
CA ASN A 270 15.40 1.23 3.00
C ASN A 270 15.10 2.68 3.38
N LEU A 271 13.93 2.94 3.99
CA LEU A 271 13.59 4.26 4.50
C LEU A 271 14.58 4.72 5.57
N ILE A 272 14.76 3.90 6.61
CA ILE A 272 15.68 4.22 7.71
C ILE A 272 17.12 4.38 7.18
N GLN A 273 17.58 3.42 6.37
CA GLN A 273 18.92 3.45 5.79
C GLN A 273 19.15 4.70 4.95
N SER A 274 18.25 5.04 4.03
CA SER A 274 18.45 6.17 3.12
C SER A 274 18.53 7.50 3.86
N ILE A 275 17.59 7.75 4.77
CA ILE A 275 17.54 9.01 5.53
C ILE A 275 18.77 9.16 6.43
N MET A 276 19.13 8.10 7.17
CA MET A 276 20.33 8.11 8.00
C MET A 276 21.61 8.21 7.17
N HIS A 277 21.68 7.56 6.00
CA HIS A 277 22.84 7.62 5.11
C HIS A 277 23.06 9.03 4.58
N ASN A 278 22.01 9.68 4.11
CA ASN A 278 22.09 11.06 3.64
C ASN A 278 22.57 12.00 4.76
N LYS A 279 21.99 11.86 5.96
CA LYS A 279 22.30 12.72 7.11
C LYS A 279 23.71 12.52 7.65
N TYR A 280 24.14 11.28 7.87
CA TYR A 280 25.39 11.00 8.58
C TYR A 280 26.58 10.76 7.66
N ILE A 281 26.39 10.08 6.52
CA ILE A 281 27.48 9.69 5.63
C ILE A 281 27.71 10.75 4.55
N ARG A 282 26.65 11.25 3.91
CA ARG A 282 26.79 12.29 2.88
C ARG A 282 27.00 13.68 3.49
N GLU A 283 26.18 14.05 4.47
CA GLU A 283 26.23 15.39 5.08
C GLU A 283 27.18 15.51 6.29
N ASN A 284 27.78 14.40 6.76
CA ASN A 284 28.70 14.38 7.91
C ASN A 284 28.12 15.02 9.18
N LYS A 285 26.80 14.97 9.38
CA LYS A 285 26.17 15.45 10.62
C LYS A 285 26.54 14.54 11.79
N LYS A 286 26.39 15.05 13.01
CA LYS A 286 26.60 14.30 14.25
C LYS A 286 25.32 14.33 15.08
N ASN A 287 24.99 13.22 15.75
CA ASN A 287 23.88 13.20 16.71
C ASN A 287 24.44 13.34 18.12
N LYS A 288 24.21 14.47 18.79
CA LYS A 288 24.72 14.71 20.16
C LYS A 288 26.24 14.44 20.28
N GLY A 289 27.00 14.75 19.24
CA GLY A 289 28.45 14.50 19.17
C GLY A 289 28.86 13.12 18.65
N ILE A 290 27.93 12.16 18.55
CA ILE A 290 28.17 10.81 18.03
C ILE A 290 28.27 10.85 16.50
N VAL A 291 29.32 10.22 15.98
CA VAL A 291 29.56 10.01 14.54
C VAL A 291 29.05 8.63 14.15
N CYS A 292 28.28 8.56 13.07
CA CYS A 292 27.80 7.31 12.49
C CYS A 292 28.53 7.06 11.17
N ASN A 293 29.29 5.95 11.12
CA ASN A 293 30.17 5.65 9.99
C ASN A 293 29.49 4.71 8.97
N TYR A 294 28.46 3.99 9.40
CA TYR A 294 27.75 3.04 8.56
C TYR A 294 26.30 2.88 9.03
N VAL A 295 25.40 2.85 8.07
CA VAL A 295 24.03 2.38 8.22
C VAL A 295 23.70 1.47 7.05
N GLY A 296 23.09 0.33 7.34
CA GLY A 296 22.64 -0.61 6.32
C GLY A 296 21.51 -1.49 6.83
N TYR A 297 20.78 -2.13 5.92
CA TYR A 297 19.84 -3.19 6.29
C TYR A 297 20.04 -4.43 5.43
N ILE A 298 19.57 -5.57 5.93
CA ILE A 298 19.48 -6.82 5.17
C ILE A 298 18.21 -7.58 5.56
N CYS A 299 17.46 -8.02 4.55
CA CYS A 299 16.40 -9.01 4.70
C CYS A 299 16.99 -10.37 4.25
N PRO A 300 17.39 -11.25 5.18
CA PRO A 300 18.24 -12.40 4.87
C PRO A 300 17.55 -13.45 4.00
N HIS A 301 16.22 -13.50 3.98
CA HIS A 301 15.47 -14.43 3.16
C HIS A 301 14.08 -13.87 2.79
N PRO A 302 13.64 -13.96 1.51
CA PRO A 302 12.33 -13.40 1.08
C PRO A 302 11.11 -13.98 1.82
N LEU A 303 11.18 -15.25 2.23
CA LEU A 303 10.09 -15.93 2.96
C LEU A 303 10.11 -15.72 4.48
N LYS A 304 11.15 -15.06 5.02
CA LYS A 304 11.24 -14.78 6.46
C LYS A 304 11.00 -13.29 6.67
N GLN A 305 9.97 -12.95 7.43
CA GLN A 305 9.70 -11.56 7.81
C GLN A 305 10.66 -11.12 8.93
N LEU A 306 11.91 -10.90 8.55
CA LEU A 306 12.97 -10.43 9.43
C LEU A 306 13.80 -9.39 8.69
N MET A 307 13.92 -8.21 9.29
CA MET A 307 14.82 -7.15 8.85
C MET A 307 15.95 -7.03 9.86
N ILE A 308 17.19 -7.05 9.39
CA ILE A 308 18.37 -6.80 10.22
C ILE A 308 18.93 -5.42 9.88
N LEU A 309 18.80 -4.47 10.79
CA LEU A 309 19.42 -3.14 10.66
C LEU A 309 20.81 -3.16 11.27
N ARG A 310 21.81 -2.60 10.57
CA ARG A 310 23.18 -2.50 11.05
C ARG A 310 23.60 -1.05 11.16
N LEU A 311 24.12 -0.69 12.33
CA LEU A 311 24.69 0.64 12.60
C LEU A 311 26.13 0.50 13.09
N THR A 312 27.00 1.40 12.63
CA THR A 312 28.35 1.59 13.18
C THR A 312 28.48 2.99 13.74
N LEU A 313 28.76 3.10 15.04
CA LEU A 313 28.92 4.37 15.75
C LEU A 313 30.36 4.50 16.27
N GLU A 314 31.03 5.61 15.94
CA GLU A 314 32.44 5.80 16.28
C GLU A 314 32.65 5.86 17.80
N SER A 315 33.61 5.07 18.29
CA SER A 315 33.99 4.99 19.70
C SER A 315 32.84 4.61 20.67
N GLN A 316 31.75 4.03 20.16
CA GLN A 316 30.64 3.54 20.98
C GLN A 316 30.63 2.02 21.02
N THR A 317 30.40 1.42 22.19
CA THR A 317 30.29 -0.05 22.36
C THR A 317 29.10 -0.46 23.23
N GLU A 318 28.41 0.50 23.85
CA GLU A 318 27.30 0.25 24.76
C GLU A 318 25.97 0.15 24.01
N SER A 319 25.24 -0.95 24.22
CA SER A 319 23.94 -1.22 23.58
C SER A 319 22.94 -0.07 23.73
N ASP A 320 22.90 0.56 24.90
CA ASP A 320 21.95 1.62 25.22
C ASP A 320 22.16 2.87 24.36
N VAL A 321 23.40 3.16 23.96
CA VAL A 321 23.71 4.24 23.02
C VAL A 321 23.13 3.95 21.64
N PHE A 322 23.22 2.69 21.18
CA PHE A 322 22.68 2.28 19.88
C PHE A 322 21.14 2.34 19.88
N TYR A 323 20.49 1.89 20.96
CA TYR A 323 19.03 2.03 21.10
C TYR A 323 18.61 3.49 21.05
N GLN A 324 19.22 4.35 21.86
CA GLN A 324 18.87 5.77 21.88
C GLN A 324 19.12 6.44 20.53
N PHE A 325 20.23 6.10 19.86
CA PHE A 325 20.57 6.65 18.55
C PHE A 325 19.54 6.27 17.48
N LEU A 326 19.09 5.01 17.45
CA LEU A 326 18.06 4.57 16.51
C LEU A 326 16.72 5.23 16.84
N THR A 327 16.31 5.26 18.11
CA THR A 327 15.07 5.91 18.56
C THR A 327 15.02 7.39 18.19
N ASP A 328 16.10 8.15 18.43
CA ASP A 328 16.20 9.56 18.05
C ASP A 328 15.99 9.77 16.54
N ASN A 329 16.57 8.89 15.71
CA ASN A 329 16.43 8.96 14.26
C ASN A 329 15.03 8.56 13.79
N CYS A 330 14.40 7.56 14.40
CA CYS A 330 13.01 7.21 14.11
C CYS A 330 12.07 8.41 14.40
N TYR A 331 12.27 9.13 15.50
CA TYR A 331 11.50 10.35 15.80
C TYR A 331 11.75 11.49 14.79
N GLU A 332 12.95 11.60 14.23
CA GLU A 332 13.21 12.56 13.15
C GLU A 332 12.49 12.18 11.86
N ILE A 333 12.55 10.90 11.45
CA ILE A 333 11.86 10.40 10.26
C ILE A 333 10.34 10.59 10.41
N ILE A 334 9.77 10.31 11.59
CA ILE A 334 8.35 10.58 11.87
C ILE A 334 8.02 12.05 11.65
N ARG A 335 8.83 12.99 12.18
CA ARG A 335 8.61 14.43 12.00
C ARG A 335 8.65 14.84 10.52
N GLU A 336 9.55 14.26 9.74
CA GLU A 336 9.63 14.49 8.30
C GLU A 336 8.37 13.98 7.57
N LEU A 337 7.94 12.75 7.87
CA LEU A 337 6.70 12.17 7.33
C LEU A 337 5.46 13.00 7.68
N GLU A 338 5.35 13.49 8.92
CA GLU A 338 4.26 14.36 9.35
C GLU A 338 4.28 15.72 8.61
N ALA A 339 5.46 16.30 8.39
CA ALA A 339 5.60 17.52 7.59
C ALA A 339 5.17 17.30 6.13
N ILE A 340 5.53 16.16 5.54
CA ILE A 340 5.09 15.77 4.19
C ILE A 340 3.57 15.64 4.14
N LYS A 341 2.95 15.02 5.16
CA LYS A 341 1.48 14.91 5.26
C LYS A 341 0.79 16.28 5.31
N ILE A 342 1.36 17.24 6.03
CA ILE A 342 0.85 18.61 6.09
C ILE A 342 0.95 19.29 4.71
N GLU A 343 2.08 19.17 4.02
CA GLU A 343 2.24 19.70 2.67
C GLU A 343 1.30 19.03 1.66
N TRP A 344 1.03 17.73 1.82
CA TRP A 344 0.05 17.00 1.03
C TRP A 344 -1.37 17.53 1.25
N ALA A 345 -1.76 17.79 2.49
CA ALA A 345 -3.05 18.41 2.81
C ALA A 345 -3.18 19.80 2.19
N LYS A 346 -2.14 20.65 2.26
CA LYS A 346 -2.10 21.97 1.62
C LYS A 346 -2.19 21.89 0.10
N PHE A 347 -1.52 20.92 -0.53
CA PHE A 347 -1.60 20.71 -1.98
C PHE A 347 -3.02 20.35 -2.43
N ASN A 348 -3.74 19.59 -1.62
CA ASN A 348 -5.09 19.13 -1.93
C ASN A 348 -6.19 20.12 -1.58
N SER A 349 -5.97 21.04 -0.64
CA SER A 349 -6.94 22.10 -0.31
C SER A 349 -7.00 23.21 -1.35
N LYS A 350 -5.90 23.45 -2.09
CA LYS A 350 -5.82 24.43 -3.19
C LYS A 350 -6.57 24.02 -4.46
N LYS A 351 -7.10 22.79 -4.54
CA LYS A 351 -7.77 22.23 -5.72
C LYS A 351 -9.25 21.92 -5.48
N LYS A 352 -9.97 22.87 -4.90
CA LYS A 352 -11.45 22.82 -4.87
C LYS A 352 -12.02 23.05 -6.25
#